data_AF-A0A8B7ZBW9-F1
#
_entry.id   AF-A0A8B7ZBW9-F1
#
_cell.length_a   1.000
_cell.length_b   1.000
_cell.length_c   1.000
_cell.angle_alpha   90.00
_cell.angle_beta   90.00
_cell.angle_gamma   90.00
#
_symmetry.space_group_name_H-M   'P 1'
#
loop_
_entity.id
_entity.type
_entity.pdbx_description
1 polymer ?
#
loop_
_entity_poly.entity_id
_entity_poly.type
_entity_poly.pdbx_seq_one_letter_code
_entity_poly.pdbx_strand_id
1 'polypeptide(L)'
;MVKQNTSTLEYIHVLVFFPCVNSAFASMGCKVSCACILSLTAKVACIFVLILQSTLLDYVIVQWDTSASDVGRYIWIAFDALIVIFWIIAMIMSHRFFHNPNQQKVPTEGYTGKQLIILALKELPFAYVSWLFYAIVLVAKINAIFTAKFAEALTSSTESLRSNTSLKIILSLAGVIFALMAYAHHNEAHNSKYKLLIEKIGTAASIDLLDVIMLLDILFVNVSRVLVTFTLDRTIRTFASICILLPVLPLVALRVISSSGTAKTDKVFPMVMVLNSALYLFLVNIPLLIIRMFLWVHHDVDVTTFLTKNVLAICKGCLDIYRELVAWRREVAKEKKGNNDEVQMEPVVHV
;
A
#
# COMPACT_ATOMS: atom_id res chain seq x y z
N MET A 1 40.97 -17.37 6.85
CA MET A 1 40.57 -16.07 7.42
C MET A 1 40.40 -15.05 6.30
N VAL A 2 39.20 -14.87 5.74
CA VAL A 2 38.71 -13.60 5.16
C VAL A 2 37.19 -13.68 5.24
N LYS A 3 36.59 -12.91 6.15
CA LYS A 3 35.13 -12.80 6.33
C LYS A 3 34.70 -11.62 5.47
N GLN A 4 34.19 -11.89 4.27
CA GLN A 4 33.76 -10.84 3.35
C GLN A 4 32.39 -10.32 3.81
N ASN A 5 32.36 -9.06 4.24
CA ASN A 5 31.19 -8.32 4.69
C ASN A 5 30.13 -8.26 3.58
N THR A 6 29.03 -8.99 3.74
CA THR A 6 27.80 -8.89 2.92
C THR A 6 26.90 -7.72 3.30
N SER A 7 27.29 -6.92 4.30
CA SER A 7 26.45 -5.86 4.88
C SER A 7 26.48 -4.54 4.10
N THR A 8 27.43 -4.35 3.17
CA THR A 8 27.62 -3.06 2.47
C THR A 8 26.80 -2.92 1.19
N LEU A 9 26.29 -4.02 0.61
CA LEU A 9 25.52 -3.95 -0.64
C LEU A 9 24.01 -3.66 -0.42
N GLU A 10 23.48 -3.89 0.79
CA GLU A 10 22.06 -3.62 1.09
C GLU A 10 21.75 -2.13 1.27
N TYR A 11 22.75 -1.27 1.50
CA TYR A 11 22.54 0.16 1.71
C TYR A 11 22.38 0.98 0.42
N ILE A 12 22.78 0.45 -0.74
CA ILE A 12 22.84 1.23 -1.98
C ILE A 12 21.50 1.26 -2.73
N HIS A 13 20.59 0.31 -2.49
CA HIS A 13 19.37 0.18 -3.30
C HIS A 13 18.12 0.93 -2.78
N VAL A 14 18.17 1.54 -1.59
CA VAL A 14 17.03 2.28 -1.01
C VAL A 14 17.16 3.80 -1.19
N LEU A 15 18.32 4.31 -1.61
CA LEU A 15 18.61 5.75 -1.66
C LEU A 15 18.15 6.48 -2.92
N VAL A 16 17.55 5.82 -3.90
CA VAL A 16 17.36 6.42 -5.24
C VAL A 16 16.05 7.20 -5.41
N PHE A 17 15.09 7.16 -4.47
CA PHE A 17 13.82 7.89 -4.65
C PHE A 17 13.55 9.11 -3.76
N PHE A 18 14.29 9.36 -2.67
CA PHE A 18 14.24 10.64 -1.93
C PHE A 18 15.50 10.84 -1.05
N PRO A 19 16.66 11.30 -1.59
CA PRO A 19 17.83 11.58 -0.76
C PRO A 19 17.82 12.96 -0.07
N CYS A 20 16.88 13.85 -0.40
CA CYS A 20 17.04 15.28 -0.09
C CYS A 20 16.44 15.77 1.23
N VAL A 21 15.70 14.96 1.98
CA VAL A 21 15.05 15.43 3.23
C VAL A 21 15.87 15.09 4.49
N ASN A 22 16.71 14.05 4.45
CA ASN A 22 17.48 13.61 5.63
C ASN A 22 18.81 14.35 5.84
N SER A 23 19.37 15.01 4.82
CA SER A 23 20.72 15.59 4.90
C SER A 23 20.77 17.09 5.24
N ALA A 24 19.64 17.81 5.21
CA ALA A 24 19.61 19.27 5.38
C ALA A 24 19.34 19.76 6.82
N PHE A 25 18.94 18.90 7.76
CA PHE A 25 18.47 19.33 9.09
C PHE A 25 19.35 18.94 10.27
N ALA A 26 20.59 18.48 10.04
CA ALA A 26 21.52 18.09 11.10
C ALA A 26 22.16 19.27 11.86
N SER A 27 21.78 20.52 11.59
CA SER A 27 22.33 21.73 12.20
C SER A 27 21.26 22.58 12.89
N MET A 28 20.59 22.04 13.91
CA MET A 28 19.98 22.87 14.98
C MET A 28 19.57 21.99 16.17
N GLY A 29 20.19 22.25 17.32
CA GLY A 29 20.04 21.49 18.56
C GLY A 29 18.68 21.65 19.24
N CYS A 30 17.66 20.96 18.75
CA CYS A 30 16.40 20.77 19.47
C CYS A 30 16.07 19.27 19.60
N LYS A 31 16.31 18.71 20.78
CA LYS A 31 16.02 17.30 21.15
C LYS A 31 14.53 17.06 21.50
N VAL A 32 13.62 17.98 21.15
CA VAL A 32 12.20 17.64 21.00
C VAL A 32 12.07 17.01 19.61
N SER A 33 12.19 15.68 19.62
CA SER A 33 12.56 14.80 18.51
C SER A 33 11.98 15.22 17.15
N CYS A 34 12.86 15.65 16.22
CA CYS A 34 12.56 15.93 14.81
C CYS A 34 11.65 14.87 14.16
N ALA A 35 11.76 13.61 14.59
CA ALA A 35 10.91 12.50 14.17
C ALA A 35 9.41 12.68 14.51
N CYS A 36 9.09 13.29 15.66
CA CYS A 36 7.72 13.58 16.07
C CYS A 36 7.07 14.63 15.17
N ILE A 37 7.80 15.71 14.88
CA ILE A 37 7.35 16.78 13.97
C ILE A 37 7.11 16.19 12.58
N LEU A 38 8.05 15.40 12.06
CA LEU A 38 7.94 14.79 10.74
C LEU A 38 6.75 13.82 10.63
N SER A 39 6.49 13.02 11.67
CA SER A 39 5.32 12.13 11.73
C SER A 39 4.00 12.91 11.78
N LEU A 40 3.95 13.99 12.57
CA LEU A 40 2.78 14.86 12.63
C LEU A 40 2.52 15.55 11.29
N THR A 41 3.57 16.06 10.64
CA THR A 41 3.48 16.67 9.31
C THR A 41 2.97 15.66 8.28
N ALA A 42 3.45 14.42 8.30
CA ALA A 42 2.97 13.37 7.40
C ALA A 42 1.48 13.07 7.63
N LYS A 43 1.02 12.98 8.88
CA LYS A 43 -0.41 12.77 9.22
C LYS A 43 -1.29 13.92 8.73
N VAL A 44 -0.88 15.17 8.99
CA VAL A 44 -1.61 16.36 8.54
C VAL A 44 -1.63 16.45 7.02
N ALA A 45 -0.50 16.24 6.35
CA ALA A 45 -0.41 16.21 4.90
C ALA A 45 -1.30 15.10 4.31
N CYS A 46 -1.35 13.93 4.93
CA CYS A 46 -2.18 12.83 4.49
C CYS A 46 -3.68 13.18 4.48
N ILE A 47 -4.17 13.76 5.60
CA ILE A 47 -5.56 14.22 5.70
C ILE A 47 -5.85 15.35 4.72
N PHE A 48 -4.92 16.30 4.57
CA PHE A 48 -5.06 17.40 3.61
C PHE A 48 -5.19 16.89 2.17
N VAL A 49 -4.30 16.00 1.74
CA VAL A 49 -4.35 15.43 0.37
C VAL A 49 -5.61 14.60 0.17
N LEU A 50 -6.07 13.87 1.21
CA LEU A 50 -7.33 13.12 1.16
C LEU A 50 -8.53 14.06 0.96
N ILE A 51 -8.63 15.15 1.71
CA ILE A 51 -9.70 16.14 1.57
C ILE A 51 -9.63 16.81 0.20
N LEU A 52 -8.42 17.17 -0.25
CA LEU A 52 -8.21 17.80 -1.55
C LEU A 52 -8.69 16.89 -2.69
N GLN A 53 -8.26 15.64 -2.69
CA GLN A 53 -8.66 14.68 -3.71
C GLN A 53 -10.17 14.42 -3.69
N SER A 54 -10.74 14.21 -2.50
CA SER A 54 -12.17 13.98 -2.26
C SER A 54 -13.01 15.13 -2.83
N THR A 55 -12.67 16.37 -2.46
CA THR A 55 -13.34 17.59 -2.92
C THR A 55 -13.22 17.77 -4.43
N LEU A 56 -12.05 17.51 -5.01
CA LEU A 56 -11.86 17.62 -6.46
C LEU A 56 -12.66 16.57 -7.23
N LEU A 57 -12.73 15.32 -6.73
CA LEU A 57 -13.56 14.28 -7.33
C LEU A 57 -15.06 14.59 -7.20
N ASP A 58 -15.51 15.10 -6.06
CA ASP A 58 -16.90 15.51 -5.86
C ASP A 58 -17.28 16.66 -6.78
N TYR A 59 -16.41 17.66 -6.91
CA TYR A 59 -16.60 18.74 -7.88
C TYR A 59 -16.75 18.20 -9.30
N VAL A 60 -15.93 17.20 -9.67
CA VAL A 60 -16.01 16.54 -10.98
C VAL A 60 -17.30 15.74 -11.15
N ILE A 61 -17.76 15.02 -10.13
CA ILE A 61 -18.98 14.22 -10.26
C ILE A 61 -20.23 15.12 -10.32
N VAL A 62 -20.34 16.11 -9.43
CA VAL A 62 -21.51 17.00 -9.32
C VAL A 62 -21.74 17.80 -10.60
N GLN A 63 -20.66 18.28 -11.23
CA GLN A 63 -20.76 19.13 -12.43
C GLN A 63 -21.12 18.35 -13.69
N TRP A 64 -20.80 17.06 -13.76
CA TRP A 64 -20.98 16.26 -14.98
C TRP A 64 -22.14 15.25 -14.92
N ASP A 65 -22.55 14.82 -13.73
CA ASP A 65 -23.66 13.89 -13.58
C ASP A 65 -25.01 14.61 -13.74
N THR A 66 -25.30 15.03 -14.96
CA THR A 66 -26.57 15.70 -15.33
C THR A 66 -27.77 14.75 -15.34
N SER A 67 -27.54 13.43 -15.28
CA SER A 67 -28.59 12.40 -15.39
C SER A 67 -29.05 11.84 -14.05
N ALA A 68 -28.23 11.91 -12.99
CA ALA A 68 -28.67 11.52 -11.65
C ALA A 68 -29.60 12.56 -11.02
N SER A 69 -30.49 12.06 -10.15
CA SER A 69 -31.30 12.88 -9.26
C SER A 69 -30.41 13.76 -8.37
N ASP A 70 -30.90 14.93 -7.96
CA ASP A 70 -30.12 15.87 -7.13
C ASP A 70 -29.55 15.20 -5.87
N VAL A 71 -30.29 14.28 -5.26
CA VAL A 71 -29.85 13.50 -4.08
C VAL A 71 -28.68 12.57 -4.40
N GLY A 72 -28.66 11.95 -5.57
CA GLY A 72 -27.58 11.05 -6.00
C GLY A 72 -26.25 11.77 -6.22
N ARG A 73 -26.27 13.07 -6.54
CA ARG A 73 -25.05 13.87 -6.75
C ARG A 73 -24.33 14.20 -5.45
N TYR A 74 -25.08 14.50 -4.39
CA TYR A 74 -24.51 14.94 -3.11
C TYR A 74 -24.19 13.77 -2.15
N ILE A 75 -24.60 12.54 -2.46
CA ILE A 75 -24.31 11.37 -1.60
C ILE A 75 -22.80 11.08 -1.48
N TRP A 76 -22.03 11.41 -2.52
CA TRP A 76 -20.57 11.23 -2.55
C TRP A 76 -19.87 12.08 -1.49
N ILE A 77 -20.33 13.32 -1.30
CA ILE A 77 -19.83 14.23 -0.27
C ILE A 77 -20.06 13.64 1.13
N ALA A 78 -21.21 13.00 1.36
CA ALA A 78 -21.50 12.37 2.63
C ALA A 78 -20.55 11.19 2.93
N PHE A 79 -20.27 10.34 1.93
CA PHE A 79 -19.30 9.25 2.07
C PHE A 79 -17.88 9.77 2.34
N ASP A 80 -17.45 10.84 1.65
CA ASP A 80 -16.14 11.44 1.86
C ASP A 80 -16.01 12.06 3.25
N ALA A 81 -17.04 12.74 3.74
CA ALA A 81 -17.08 13.26 5.11
C ALA A 81 -16.94 12.12 6.14
N LEU A 82 -17.63 10.99 5.92
CA LEU A 82 -17.50 9.81 6.77
C LEU A 82 -16.09 9.21 6.73
N ILE A 83 -15.45 9.13 5.55
CA ILE A 83 -14.07 8.67 5.40
C ILE A 83 -13.11 9.58 6.18
N VAL A 84 -13.22 10.91 6.00
CA VAL A 84 -12.37 11.88 6.70
C VAL A 84 -12.52 11.75 8.21
N ILE A 85 -13.75 11.69 8.73
CA ILE A 85 -14.02 11.51 10.16
C ILE A 85 -13.40 10.19 10.65
N PHE A 86 -13.59 9.10 9.91
CA PHE A 86 -13.02 7.81 10.24
C PHE A 86 -11.49 7.84 10.30
N TRP A 87 -10.84 8.48 9.32
CA TRP A 87 -9.38 8.63 9.26
C TRP A 87 -8.82 9.51 10.39
N ILE A 88 -9.54 10.57 10.79
CA ILE A 88 -9.15 11.40 11.94
C ILE A 88 -9.24 10.59 13.24
N ILE A 89 -10.36 9.89 13.47
CA ILE A 89 -10.55 9.04 14.66
C ILE A 89 -9.47 7.96 14.71
N ALA A 90 -9.21 7.31 13.58
CA ALA A 90 -8.16 6.34 13.38
C ALA A 90 -6.78 6.85 13.81
N MET A 91 -6.38 8.02 13.33
CA MET A 91 -5.08 8.62 13.63
C MET A 91 -4.97 9.03 15.12
N ILE A 92 -6.06 9.55 15.70
CA ILE A 92 -6.11 9.90 17.14
C ILE A 92 -5.99 8.65 18.01
N MET A 93 -6.73 7.59 17.67
CA MET A 93 -6.69 6.32 18.38
C MET A 93 -5.31 5.67 18.29
N SER A 94 -4.69 5.68 17.11
CA SER A 94 -3.30 5.24 16.90
C SER A 94 -2.36 5.99 17.86
N HIS A 95 -2.39 7.33 17.82
CA HIS A 95 -1.51 8.15 18.67
C HIS A 95 -1.71 7.90 20.16
N ARG A 96 -2.97 7.80 20.63
CA ARG A 96 -3.27 7.52 22.05
C ARG A 96 -2.81 6.14 22.48
N PHE A 97 -2.89 5.15 21.61
CA PHE A 97 -2.47 3.79 21.92
C PHE A 97 -0.95 3.70 22.11
N PHE A 98 -0.18 4.27 21.17
CA PHE A 98 1.29 4.22 21.24
C PHE A 98 1.90 5.09 22.34
N HIS A 99 1.20 6.13 22.79
CA HIS A 99 1.70 7.03 23.84
C HIS A 99 1.30 6.60 25.26
N ASN A 100 0.45 5.59 25.43
CA ASN A 100 -0.03 5.17 26.74
C ASN A 100 0.67 3.87 27.20
N PRO A 101 1.73 3.94 28.03
CA PRO A 101 2.56 2.79 28.39
C PRO A 101 1.80 1.70 29.16
N ASN A 102 0.65 2.02 29.75
CA ASN A 102 -0.20 1.07 30.45
C ASN A 102 -0.98 0.12 29.51
N GLN A 103 -1.14 0.47 28.23
CA GLN A 103 -1.83 -0.39 27.24
C GLN A 103 -0.87 -1.32 26.47
N GLN A 104 0.44 -1.14 26.60
CA GLN A 104 1.48 -2.04 26.08
C GLN A 104 1.76 -3.27 26.95
N LYS A 105 1.06 -3.43 28.08
CA LYS A 105 1.15 -4.65 28.89
C LYS A 105 0.43 -5.80 28.18
N VAL A 106 1.13 -6.41 27.25
CA VAL A 106 0.85 -7.71 26.64
C VAL A 106 0.86 -8.75 27.78
N PRO A 107 -0.28 -9.38 28.16
CA PRO A 107 -0.28 -10.39 29.22
C PRO A 107 0.65 -11.54 28.85
N THR A 108 1.51 -11.93 29.80
CA THR A 108 2.57 -12.92 29.61
C THR A 108 2.05 -14.36 29.57
N GLU A 109 0.75 -14.58 29.69
CA GLU A 109 0.12 -15.90 29.72
C GLU A 109 -0.59 -16.23 28.40
N GLY A 110 -0.55 -17.52 28.04
CA GLY A 110 -0.89 -18.05 26.72
C GLY A 110 -2.18 -17.51 26.10
N TYR A 111 -2.05 -16.96 24.90
CA TYR A 111 -3.16 -16.39 24.14
C TYR A 111 -4.08 -17.47 23.58
N THR A 112 -5.37 -17.41 23.93
CA THR A 112 -6.42 -18.11 23.18
C THR A 112 -6.59 -17.44 21.81
N GLY A 113 -6.87 -18.19 20.74
CA GLY A 113 -6.94 -17.64 19.37
C GLY A 113 -7.87 -16.42 19.19
N LYS A 114 -8.94 -16.32 19.99
CA LYS A 114 -9.83 -15.14 20.02
C LYS A 114 -9.18 -13.90 20.65
N GLN A 115 -8.33 -14.06 21.67
CA GLN A 115 -7.59 -12.96 22.29
C GLN A 115 -6.44 -12.48 21.42
N LEU A 116 -5.81 -13.38 20.65
CA LEU A 116 -4.83 -13.00 19.63
C LEU A 116 -5.49 -12.11 18.56
N ILE A 117 -6.73 -12.41 18.16
CA ILE A 117 -7.51 -11.58 17.23
C ILE A 117 -7.85 -10.22 17.85
N ILE A 118 -8.26 -10.16 19.12
CA ILE A 118 -8.60 -8.91 19.84
C ILE A 118 -7.35 -8.04 20.11
N LEU A 119 -6.21 -8.66 20.39
CA LEU A 119 -4.94 -7.96 20.59
C LEU A 119 -4.36 -7.50 19.24
N ALA A 120 -4.44 -8.33 18.20
CA ALA A 120 -4.13 -7.94 16.83
C ALA A 120 -5.06 -6.82 16.33
N LEU A 121 -6.29 -6.73 16.84
CA LEU A 121 -7.24 -5.63 16.59
C LEU A 121 -6.87 -4.31 17.29
N LYS A 122 -5.82 -4.26 18.13
CA LYS A 122 -5.48 -3.05 18.90
C LYS A 122 -4.25 -2.26 18.41
N GLU A 123 -3.28 -2.88 17.71
CA GLU A 123 -2.00 -2.23 17.36
C GLU A 123 -1.90 -1.59 15.97
N LEU A 124 -2.58 -2.14 14.96
CA LEU A 124 -2.63 -1.59 13.58
C LEU A 124 -4.04 -1.37 12.99
N PRO A 125 -5.14 -1.33 13.78
CA PRO A 125 -6.51 -1.50 13.27
C PRO A 125 -6.95 -0.48 12.21
N PHE A 126 -6.31 0.68 12.12
CA PHE A 126 -6.89 1.74 11.31
C PHE A 126 -6.33 1.84 9.90
N ALA A 127 -5.04 1.63 9.64
CA ALA A 127 -4.48 1.88 8.31
C ALA A 127 -5.16 1.02 7.22
N TYR A 128 -5.33 -0.28 7.46
CA TYR A 128 -5.94 -1.18 6.47
C TYR A 128 -7.45 -0.97 6.34
N VAL A 129 -8.17 -0.66 7.44
CA VAL A 129 -9.62 -0.39 7.38
C VAL A 129 -9.88 0.97 6.73
N SER A 130 -9.10 1.98 7.10
CA SER A 130 -9.13 3.33 6.53
C SER A 130 -8.87 3.29 5.03
N TRP A 131 -7.84 2.55 4.61
CA TRP A 131 -7.56 2.35 3.19
C TRP A 131 -8.67 1.57 2.50
N LEU A 132 -9.15 0.47 3.07
CA LEU A 132 -10.22 -0.33 2.46
C LEU A 132 -11.48 0.51 2.23
N PHE A 133 -11.90 1.29 3.24
CA PHE A 133 -13.09 2.13 3.14
C PHE A 133 -12.92 3.24 2.10
N TYR A 134 -11.76 3.91 2.11
CA TYR A 134 -11.40 4.89 1.09
C TYR A 134 -11.36 4.27 -0.32
N ALA A 135 -10.73 3.11 -0.48
CA ALA A 135 -10.56 2.44 -1.76
C ALA A 135 -11.89 1.96 -2.34
N ILE A 136 -12.83 1.47 -1.51
CA ILE A 136 -14.18 1.10 -1.96
C ILE A 136 -14.92 2.30 -2.55
N VAL A 137 -14.89 3.45 -1.84
CA VAL A 137 -15.55 4.67 -2.33
C VAL A 137 -14.84 5.22 -3.57
N LEU A 138 -13.51 5.24 -3.60
CA LEU A 138 -12.74 5.66 -4.77
C LEU A 138 -13.05 4.78 -5.99
N VAL A 139 -13.10 3.46 -5.83
CA VAL A 139 -13.48 2.52 -6.89
C VAL A 139 -14.90 2.79 -7.37
N ALA A 140 -15.84 3.03 -6.47
CA ALA A 140 -17.21 3.38 -6.84
C ALA A 140 -17.27 4.69 -7.65
N LYS A 141 -16.51 5.72 -7.24
CA LYS A 141 -16.38 6.99 -7.98
C LYS A 141 -15.75 6.80 -9.36
N ILE A 142 -14.65 6.05 -9.46
CA ILE A 142 -14.01 5.73 -10.73
C ILE A 142 -15.02 5.03 -11.65
N ASN A 143 -15.72 4.01 -11.15
CA ASN A 143 -16.73 3.32 -11.96
C ASN A 143 -17.88 4.25 -12.37
N ALA A 144 -18.34 5.16 -11.50
CA ALA A 144 -19.35 6.16 -11.84
C ALA A 144 -18.85 7.10 -12.97
N ILE A 145 -17.63 7.62 -12.83
CA ILE A 145 -16.97 8.50 -13.80
C ILE A 145 -16.85 7.83 -15.17
N PHE A 146 -16.43 6.57 -15.24
CA PHE A 146 -16.25 5.87 -16.52
C PHE A 146 -17.55 5.22 -17.06
N THR A 147 -18.65 5.13 -16.27
CA THR A 147 -19.94 4.54 -16.72
C THR A 147 -20.93 5.59 -17.19
N ALA A 148 -20.97 6.76 -16.54
CA ALA A 148 -21.69 7.90 -17.10
C ALA A 148 -21.10 8.22 -18.49
N LYS A 149 -21.88 8.80 -19.42
CA LYS A 149 -21.42 9.26 -20.74
C LYS A 149 -20.45 10.46 -20.67
N PHE A 150 -19.58 10.43 -19.66
CA PHE A 150 -18.60 11.41 -19.23
C PHE A 150 -17.42 11.49 -20.20
N ALA A 151 -16.98 10.36 -20.77
CA ALA A 151 -15.87 10.29 -21.72
C ALA A 151 -16.15 11.07 -23.02
N GLU A 152 -17.41 11.13 -23.47
CA GLU A 152 -17.82 11.91 -24.64
C GLU A 152 -17.96 13.41 -24.31
N ALA A 153 -18.43 13.76 -23.10
CA ALA A 153 -18.62 15.14 -22.65
C ALA A 153 -17.31 15.87 -22.26
N LEU A 154 -16.27 15.14 -21.86
CA LEU A 154 -14.91 15.68 -21.62
C LEU A 154 -14.28 16.30 -22.88
N THR A 155 -14.68 15.83 -24.06
CA THR A 155 -14.12 16.22 -25.36
C THR A 155 -14.37 17.68 -25.73
N SER A 156 -15.45 18.28 -25.25
CA SER A 156 -15.94 19.59 -25.71
C SER A 156 -15.53 20.75 -24.82
N SER A 157 -14.72 20.49 -23.79
CA SER A 157 -14.61 21.37 -22.64
C SER A 157 -13.17 21.89 -22.44
N THR A 158 -12.96 23.19 -22.62
CA THR A 158 -11.66 23.87 -22.60
C THR A 158 -11.20 24.38 -21.23
N GLU A 159 -11.97 24.14 -20.16
CA GLU A 159 -11.54 24.57 -18.82
C GLU A 159 -10.42 23.68 -18.28
N SER A 160 -9.41 24.30 -17.68
CA SER A 160 -8.19 23.63 -17.22
C SER A 160 -8.47 22.50 -16.21
N LEU A 161 -9.39 22.72 -15.27
CA LEU A 161 -9.83 21.72 -14.28
C LEU A 161 -10.73 20.62 -14.87
N ARG A 162 -11.26 20.83 -16.08
CA ARG A 162 -12.19 19.92 -16.77
C ARG A 162 -11.49 19.00 -17.78
N SER A 163 -10.16 18.99 -17.79
CA SER A 163 -9.37 18.18 -18.72
C SER A 163 -9.12 16.75 -18.19
N ASN A 164 -8.90 15.80 -19.11
CA ASN A 164 -8.46 14.43 -18.77
C ASN A 164 -7.18 14.44 -17.92
N THR A 165 -6.27 15.37 -18.20
CA THR A 165 -5.04 15.57 -17.44
C THR A 165 -5.31 15.92 -15.98
N SER A 166 -6.28 16.79 -15.72
CA SER A 166 -6.67 17.15 -14.34
C SER A 166 -7.25 15.96 -13.59
N LEU A 167 -8.14 15.18 -14.23
CA LEU A 167 -8.69 13.96 -13.63
C LEU A 167 -7.60 12.92 -13.33
N LYS A 168 -6.65 12.73 -14.24
CA LYS A 168 -5.48 11.88 -14.04
C LYS A 168 -4.65 12.30 -12.84
N ILE A 169 -4.37 13.59 -12.69
CA ILE A 169 -3.66 14.14 -11.54
C ILE A 169 -4.45 13.88 -10.25
N ILE A 170 -5.75 14.17 -10.25
CA ILE A 170 -6.63 13.95 -9.09
C ILE A 170 -6.62 12.48 -8.68
N LEU A 171 -6.80 11.55 -9.63
CA LEU A 171 -6.75 10.12 -9.34
C LEU A 171 -5.37 9.72 -8.80
N SER A 172 -4.27 10.24 -9.38
CA SER A 172 -2.89 9.95 -8.97
C SER A 172 -2.58 10.30 -7.51
N LEU A 173 -3.33 11.22 -6.90
CA LEU A 173 -3.23 11.54 -5.47
C LEU A 173 -3.50 10.32 -4.58
N ALA A 174 -4.21 9.28 -5.06
CA ALA A 174 -4.41 8.04 -4.30
C ALA A 174 -3.09 7.36 -3.93
N GLY A 175 -2.11 7.35 -4.85
CA GLY A 175 -0.77 6.84 -4.58
C GLY A 175 -0.04 7.69 -3.53
N VAL A 176 -0.20 9.01 -3.57
CA VAL A 176 0.37 9.93 -2.59
C VAL A 176 -0.24 9.74 -1.21
N ILE A 177 -1.56 9.57 -1.13
CA ILE A 177 -2.29 9.29 0.12
C ILE A 177 -1.81 7.98 0.73
N PHE A 178 -1.66 6.92 -0.08
CA PHE A 178 -1.13 5.65 0.42
C PHE A 178 0.29 5.78 0.97
N ALA A 179 1.18 6.46 0.24
CA ALA A 179 2.55 6.71 0.68
C ALA A 179 2.60 7.49 2.00
N LEU A 180 1.82 8.58 2.11
CA LEU A 180 1.76 9.40 3.32
C LEU A 180 1.14 8.64 4.50
N MET A 181 0.14 7.79 4.25
CA MET A 181 -0.45 6.92 5.27
C MET A 181 0.56 5.88 5.77
N ALA A 182 1.28 5.21 4.87
CA ALA A 182 2.33 4.27 5.25
C ALA A 182 3.43 4.97 6.06
N TYR A 183 3.84 6.18 5.64
CA TYR A 183 4.85 6.97 6.34
C TYR A 183 4.36 7.52 7.69
N ALA A 184 3.09 7.87 7.81
CA ALA A 184 2.49 8.33 9.06
C ALA A 184 2.58 7.30 10.19
N HIS A 185 2.55 6.00 9.85
CA HIS A 185 2.70 4.88 10.78
C HIS A 185 4.16 4.46 11.02
N HIS A 186 5.12 5.02 10.28
CA HIS A 186 6.55 4.68 10.35
C HIS A 186 7.19 4.98 11.71
N ASN A 187 6.70 6.01 12.41
CA ASN A 187 7.29 6.49 13.66
C ASN A 187 6.69 5.82 14.92
N GLU A 188 5.62 5.04 14.74
CA GLU A 188 4.99 4.25 15.80
C GLU A 188 5.62 2.85 15.92
N ALA A 189 6.52 2.50 14.99
CA ALA A 189 7.27 1.26 14.94
C ALA A 189 8.56 1.29 15.78
N HIS A 190 8.63 0.50 16.85
CA HIS A 190 9.84 0.36 17.67
C HIS A 190 10.97 -0.49 17.02
N ASN A 191 10.67 -1.25 15.95
CA ASN A 191 11.62 -2.16 15.31
C ASN A 191 12.11 -1.62 13.95
N SER A 192 13.43 -1.46 13.80
CA SER A 192 14.06 -0.97 12.56
C SER A 192 13.78 -1.83 11.33
N LYS A 193 13.60 -3.15 11.50
CA LYS A 193 13.23 -4.06 10.40
C LYS A 193 11.79 -3.85 9.94
N TYR A 194 10.88 -3.65 10.89
CA TYR A 194 9.46 -3.40 10.61
C TYR A 194 9.27 -2.03 9.94
N LYS A 195 10.04 -1.03 10.38
CA LYS A 195 10.13 0.30 9.78
C LYS A 195 10.53 0.25 8.30
N LEU A 196 11.62 -0.45 7.97
CA LEU A 196 12.05 -0.66 6.58
C LEU A 196 10.99 -1.39 5.74
N LEU A 197 10.28 -2.34 6.36
CA LEU A 197 9.25 -3.12 5.68
C LEU A 197 8.02 -2.26 5.31
N ILE A 198 7.54 -1.42 6.23
CA ILE A 198 6.44 -0.47 5.94
C ILE A 198 6.84 0.46 4.80
N GLU A 199 8.06 0.99 4.82
CA GLU A 199 8.54 1.87 3.76
C GLU A 199 8.61 1.14 2.41
N LYS A 200 9.20 -0.06 2.37
CA LYS A 200 9.29 -0.89 1.15
C LYS A 200 7.91 -1.18 0.56
N ILE A 201 6.95 -1.60 1.40
CA ILE A 201 5.58 -1.90 1.01
C ILE A 201 4.84 -0.63 0.56
N GLY A 202 4.97 0.44 1.35
CA GLY A 202 4.39 1.75 1.13
C GLY A 202 4.73 2.30 -0.25
N THR A 203 6.03 2.37 -0.55
CA THR A 203 6.53 2.87 -1.83
C THR A 203 6.13 1.96 -2.99
N ALA A 204 6.25 0.64 -2.84
CA ALA A 204 5.88 -0.30 -3.91
C ALA A 204 4.41 -0.18 -4.30
N ALA A 205 3.50 -0.25 -3.32
CA ALA A 205 2.07 -0.14 -3.57
C ALA A 205 1.66 1.25 -4.09
N SER A 206 2.33 2.32 -3.67
CA SER A 206 2.07 3.67 -4.21
C SER A 206 2.44 3.79 -5.68
N ILE A 207 3.57 3.21 -6.09
CA ILE A 207 3.97 3.15 -7.51
C ILE A 207 3.00 2.29 -8.30
N ASP A 208 2.54 1.17 -7.75
CA ASP A 208 1.53 0.31 -8.40
C ASP A 208 0.19 1.03 -8.58
N LEU A 209 -0.24 1.87 -7.63
CA LEU A 209 -1.44 2.69 -7.77
C LEU A 209 -1.31 3.72 -8.89
N LEU A 210 -0.19 4.43 -8.96
CA LEU A 210 0.10 5.36 -10.06
C LEU A 210 0.05 4.64 -11.41
N ASP A 211 0.60 3.43 -11.44
CA ASP A 211 0.65 2.59 -12.63
C ASP A 211 -0.74 2.21 -13.16
N VAL A 212 -1.64 1.86 -12.24
CA VAL A 212 -3.04 1.52 -12.53
C VAL A 212 -3.83 2.74 -13.01
N ILE A 213 -3.58 3.91 -12.43
CA ILE A 213 -4.24 5.15 -12.83
C ILE A 213 -3.80 5.57 -14.23
N MET A 214 -2.53 5.35 -14.57
CA MET A 214 -2.01 5.54 -15.93
C MET A 214 -2.61 4.54 -16.92
N LEU A 215 -2.96 3.33 -16.48
CA LEU A 215 -3.69 2.37 -17.31
C LEU A 215 -5.15 2.83 -17.54
N LEU A 216 -5.81 3.39 -16.52
CA LEU A 216 -7.16 3.97 -16.66
C LEU A 216 -7.19 5.16 -17.62
N ASP A 217 -6.08 5.90 -17.76
CA ASP A 217 -5.96 7.03 -18.70
C ASP A 217 -6.19 6.61 -20.16
N ILE A 218 -5.87 5.35 -20.51
CA ILE A 218 -6.01 4.82 -21.87
C ILE A 218 -7.49 4.70 -22.28
N LEU A 219 -8.41 4.61 -21.31
CA LEU A 219 -9.85 4.58 -21.55
C LEU A 219 -10.39 5.93 -22.04
N PHE A 220 -9.65 7.03 -21.86
CA PHE A 220 -10.03 8.31 -22.46
C PHE A 220 -9.72 8.32 -23.96
N VAL A 221 -10.73 8.02 -24.77
CA VAL A 221 -10.69 7.89 -26.24
C VAL A 221 -9.99 9.07 -26.94
N ASN A 222 -10.14 10.29 -26.42
CA ASN A 222 -9.54 11.50 -27.03
C ASN A 222 -8.03 11.65 -26.82
N VAL A 223 -7.46 10.99 -25.80
CA VAL A 223 -6.02 11.05 -25.50
C VAL A 223 -5.28 9.92 -26.18
N SER A 224 -5.84 8.71 -26.14
CA SER A 224 -5.20 7.54 -26.73
C SER A 224 -5.41 7.43 -28.25
N ARG A 225 -6.43 8.09 -28.82
CA ARG A 225 -6.88 7.90 -30.23
C ARG A 225 -7.18 6.43 -30.56
N VAL A 226 -7.43 5.61 -29.54
CA VAL A 226 -7.68 4.19 -29.65
C VAL A 226 -9.14 3.91 -29.36
N LEU A 227 -9.82 3.27 -30.32
CA LEU A 227 -11.16 2.75 -30.09
C LEU A 227 -11.03 1.46 -29.26
N VAL A 228 -11.14 1.59 -27.94
CA VAL A 228 -11.10 0.47 -27.01
C VAL A 228 -12.40 -0.32 -27.15
N THR A 229 -12.31 -1.63 -27.35
CA THR A 229 -13.51 -2.49 -27.40
C THR A 229 -14.21 -2.49 -26.04
N PHE A 230 -15.54 -2.65 -26.02
CA PHE A 230 -16.31 -2.68 -24.78
C PHE A 230 -15.80 -3.71 -23.76
N THR A 231 -15.34 -4.87 -24.26
CA THR A 231 -14.73 -5.92 -23.44
C THR A 231 -13.44 -5.44 -22.78
N LEU A 232 -12.56 -4.79 -23.54
CA LEU A 232 -11.26 -4.32 -23.05
C LEU A 232 -11.43 -3.19 -22.02
N ASP A 233 -12.36 -2.26 -22.25
CA ASP A 233 -12.72 -1.21 -21.29
C ASP A 233 -13.15 -1.82 -19.94
N ARG A 234 -14.10 -2.76 -19.98
CA ARG A 234 -14.61 -3.41 -18.76
C ARG A 234 -13.53 -4.22 -18.05
N THR A 235 -12.66 -4.90 -18.80
CA THR A 235 -11.53 -5.66 -18.23
C THR A 235 -10.55 -4.73 -17.53
N ILE A 236 -10.11 -3.65 -18.19
CA ILE A 236 -9.17 -2.69 -17.59
C ILE A 236 -9.77 -2.05 -16.33
N ARG A 237 -11.04 -1.65 -16.38
CA ARG A 237 -11.74 -1.03 -15.25
C ARG A 237 -11.90 -1.98 -14.06
N THR A 238 -12.28 -3.22 -14.32
CA THR A 238 -12.39 -4.26 -13.28
C THR A 238 -11.04 -4.55 -12.66
N PHE A 239 -10.01 -4.70 -13.49
CA PHE A 239 -8.66 -4.94 -13.04
C PHE A 239 -8.10 -3.78 -12.21
N ALA A 240 -8.29 -2.54 -12.68
CA ALA A 240 -7.89 -1.34 -11.93
C ALA A 240 -8.58 -1.25 -10.56
N SER A 241 -9.87 -1.61 -10.50
CA SER A 241 -10.63 -1.65 -9.25
C SER A 241 -10.02 -2.64 -8.24
N ILE A 242 -9.61 -3.83 -8.72
CA ILE A 242 -8.91 -4.82 -7.90
C ILE A 242 -7.56 -4.27 -7.41
N CYS A 243 -6.79 -3.64 -8.28
CA CYS A 243 -5.47 -3.11 -7.90
C CYS A 243 -5.55 -1.94 -6.91
N ILE A 244 -6.60 -1.13 -6.94
CA ILE A 244 -6.81 -0.05 -5.95
C ILE A 244 -7.14 -0.62 -4.56
N LEU A 245 -7.84 -1.77 -4.50
CA LEU A 245 -8.14 -2.48 -3.25
C LEU A 245 -6.95 -3.29 -2.73
N LEU A 246 -6.04 -3.71 -3.60
CA LEU A 246 -4.96 -4.63 -3.24
C LEU A 246 -4.00 -4.18 -2.14
N PRO A 247 -3.68 -2.87 -1.96
CA PRO A 247 -2.86 -2.38 -0.85
C PRO A 247 -3.41 -2.68 0.55
N VAL A 248 -4.63 -3.24 0.68
CA VAL A 248 -5.10 -3.86 1.92
C VAL A 248 -4.30 -5.11 2.30
N LEU A 249 -3.93 -5.96 1.34
CA LEU A 249 -3.21 -7.22 1.59
C LEU A 249 -1.87 -7.04 2.33
N PRO A 250 -0.96 -6.16 1.89
CA PRO A 250 0.31 -6.00 2.56
C PRO A 250 0.17 -5.28 3.90
N LEU A 251 -0.85 -4.43 4.08
CA LEU A 251 -1.18 -3.85 5.39
C LEU A 251 -1.69 -4.92 6.37
N VAL A 252 -2.46 -5.89 5.89
CA VAL A 252 -2.87 -7.06 6.69
C VAL A 252 -1.65 -7.95 7.00
N ALA A 253 -0.75 -8.17 6.04
CA ALA A 253 0.48 -8.92 6.25
C ALA A 253 1.37 -8.26 7.33
N LEU A 254 1.55 -6.94 7.27
CA LEU A 254 2.24 -6.13 8.28
C LEU A 254 1.63 -6.29 9.67
N ARG A 255 0.30 -6.32 9.75
CA ARG A 255 -0.41 -6.54 11.02
C ARG A 255 -0.18 -7.93 11.59
N VAL A 256 -0.26 -8.98 10.77
CA VAL A 256 0.00 -10.36 11.22
C VAL A 256 1.42 -10.45 11.82
N ILE A 257 2.38 -9.83 11.14
CA ILE A 257 3.77 -9.71 11.59
C ILE A 257 3.87 -8.97 12.93
N SER A 258 3.22 -7.81 13.08
CA SER A 258 3.26 -6.99 14.30
C SER A 258 2.67 -7.71 15.52
N SER A 259 1.55 -8.42 15.34
CA SER A 259 0.85 -9.12 16.43
C SER A 259 1.60 -10.32 17.03
N SER A 260 2.68 -10.76 16.38
CA SER A 260 3.40 -12.01 16.67
C SER A 260 4.63 -11.83 17.56
N GLY A 261 4.68 -10.80 18.42
CA GLY A 261 5.85 -10.41 19.23
C GLY A 261 6.39 -11.39 20.29
N THR A 262 6.18 -12.71 20.20
CA THR A 262 6.71 -13.72 21.14
C THR A 262 7.60 -14.74 20.43
N ALA A 263 8.69 -15.16 21.07
CA ALA A 263 9.82 -15.97 20.55
C ALA A 263 9.52 -17.27 19.74
N LYS A 264 8.26 -17.66 19.52
CA LYS A 264 7.85 -18.77 18.66
C LYS A 264 7.70 -18.40 17.16
N THR A 265 7.94 -17.14 16.80
CA THR A 265 7.43 -16.53 15.54
C THR A 265 8.47 -16.21 14.47
N ASP A 266 9.70 -16.74 14.57
CA ASP A 266 10.67 -16.67 13.47
C ASP A 266 10.19 -17.44 12.20
N LYS A 267 9.24 -18.37 12.35
CA LYS A 267 8.74 -19.21 11.23
C LYS A 267 7.67 -18.55 10.35
N VAL A 268 6.75 -17.80 10.95
CA VAL A 268 5.56 -17.26 10.25
C VAL A 268 5.91 -16.02 9.44
N PHE A 269 6.88 -15.23 9.92
CA PHE A 269 7.36 -14.02 9.28
C PHE A 269 7.82 -14.23 7.82
N PRO A 270 8.77 -15.13 7.51
CA PRO A 270 9.22 -15.32 6.13
C PRO A 270 8.12 -15.91 5.24
N MET A 271 7.22 -16.75 5.77
CA MET A 271 6.12 -17.33 5.00
C MET A 271 5.09 -16.26 4.56
N VAL A 272 4.68 -15.37 5.46
CA VAL A 272 3.75 -14.26 5.17
C VAL A 272 4.35 -13.32 4.12
N MET A 273 5.66 -13.06 4.21
CA MET A 273 6.38 -12.24 3.24
C MET A 273 6.43 -12.89 1.85
N VAL A 274 6.77 -14.18 1.77
CA VAL A 274 6.74 -14.94 0.50
C VAL A 274 5.36 -14.88 -0.12
N LEU A 275 4.31 -15.12 0.68
CA LEU A 275 2.93 -15.11 0.19
C LEU A 275 2.53 -13.73 -0.33
N ASN A 276 2.84 -12.66 0.41
CA ASN A 276 2.55 -11.29 -0.01
C ASN A 276 3.30 -10.93 -1.31
N SER A 277 4.60 -11.23 -1.38
CA SER A 277 5.43 -10.99 -2.56
C SER A 277 4.92 -11.76 -3.78
N ALA A 278 4.52 -13.02 -3.61
CA ALA A 278 3.93 -13.83 -4.67
C ALA A 278 2.58 -13.29 -5.13
N LEU A 279 1.69 -12.91 -4.20
CA LEU A 279 0.39 -12.33 -4.54
C LEU A 279 0.56 -11.04 -5.37
N TYR A 280 1.46 -10.14 -4.99
CA TYR A 280 1.73 -8.93 -5.77
C TYR A 280 2.32 -9.23 -7.15
N LEU A 281 3.21 -10.21 -7.24
CA LEU A 281 3.80 -10.61 -8.52
C LEU A 281 2.72 -11.12 -9.49
N PHE A 282 1.88 -12.06 -9.04
CA PHE A 282 0.89 -12.75 -9.87
C PHE A 282 -0.40 -11.96 -10.09
N LEU A 283 -0.83 -11.12 -9.15
CA LEU A 283 -2.09 -10.38 -9.26
C LEU A 283 -1.93 -8.95 -9.80
N VAL A 284 -0.73 -8.36 -9.71
CA VAL A 284 -0.49 -6.98 -10.16
C VAL A 284 0.46 -6.95 -11.33
N ASN A 285 1.72 -7.32 -11.09
CA ASN A 285 2.78 -7.01 -12.04
C ASN A 285 2.68 -7.83 -13.33
N ILE A 286 2.39 -9.14 -13.23
CA ILE A 286 2.19 -9.99 -14.41
C ILE A 286 0.95 -9.57 -15.21
N PRO A 287 -0.25 -9.42 -14.61
CA PRO A 287 -1.43 -8.98 -15.37
C PRO A 287 -1.27 -7.58 -15.98
N LEU A 288 -0.69 -6.61 -15.25
CA LEU A 288 -0.39 -5.28 -15.79
C LEU A 288 0.55 -5.36 -16.99
N LEU A 289 1.57 -6.23 -16.94
CA LEU A 289 2.48 -6.44 -18.06
C LEU A 289 1.74 -7.01 -19.27
N ILE A 290 0.88 -8.02 -19.07
CA ILE A 290 0.10 -8.64 -20.15
C ILE A 290 -0.83 -7.61 -20.81
N ILE A 291 -1.59 -6.86 -20.01
CA ILE A 291 -2.51 -5.83 -20.54
C ILE A 291 -1.73 -4.77 -21.33
N ARG A 292 -0.57 -4.33 -20.84
CA ARG A 292 0.25 -3.35 -21.57
C ARG A 292 0.88 -3.89 -22.83
N MET A 293 1.36 -5.13 -22.82
CA MET A 293 1.87 -5.77 -24.03
C MET A 293 0.76 -5.89 -25.08
N PHE A 294 -0.45 -6.25 -24.66
CA PHE A 294 -1.62 -6.29 -25.55
C PHE A 294 -1.93 -4.91 -26.14
N LEU A 295 -1.97 -3.87 -25.32
CA LEU A 295 -2.21 -2.49 -25.76
C LEU A 295 -1.10 -1.98 -26.69
N TRP A 296 0.15 -2.33 -26.44
CA TRP A 296 1.26 -1.94 -27.30
C TRP A 296 1.16 -2.61 -28.67
N VAL A 297 1.00 -3.93 -28.70
CA VAL A 297 1.02 -4.72 -29.95
C VAL A 297 -0.20 -4.44 -30.82
N HIS A 298 -1.38 -4.27 -30.22
CA HIS A 298 -2.65 -4.15 -30.97
C HIS A 298 -3.14 -2.72 -31.17
N HIS A 299 -2.68 -1.78 -30.35
CA HIS A 299 -3.20 -0.41 -30.35
C HIS A 299 -2.12 0.68 -30.46
N ASP A 300 -0.84 0.31 -30.63
CA ASP A 300 0.31 1.21 -30.80
C ASP A 300 0.40 2.31 -29.74
N VAL A 301 -0.01 1.97 -28.51
CA VAL A 301 0.02 2.91 -27.38
C VAL A 301 1.43 2.96 -26.79
N ASP A 302 1.95 4.17 -26.59
CA ASP A 302 3.21 4.42 -25.89
C ASP A 302 3.12 3.98 -24.42
N VAL A 303 3.69 2.81 -24.12
CA VAL A 303 3.63 2.18 -22.78
C VAL A 303 5.00 2.01 -22.09
N THR A 304 6.07 2.52 -22.70
CA THR A 304 7.47 2.13 -22.44
C THR A 304 7.93 2.30 -20.98
N THR A 305 7.63 3.44 -20.34
CA THR A 305 8.10 3.72 -18.97
C THR A 305 7.50 2.75 -17.94
N PHE A 306 6.22 2.45 -18.08
CA PHE A 306 5.51 1.59 -17.14
C PHE A 306 5.63 0.09 -17.48
N LEU A 307 5.86 -0.24 -18.76
CA LEU A 307 6.26 -1.58 -19.17
C LEU A 307 7.58 -1.98 -18.48
N THR A 308 8.57 -1.08 -18.53
CA THR A 308 9.87 -1.28 -17.88
C THR A 308 9.73 -1.42 -16.36
N LYS A 309 8.87 -0.62 -15.71
CA LYS A 309 8.56 -0.76 -14.29
C LYS A 309 8.03 -2.15 -13.95
N ASN A 310 7.10 -2.70 -14.75
CA ASN A 310 6.53 -4.03 -14.46
C ASN A 310 7.56 -5.15 -14.63
N VAL A 311 8.43 -5.06 -15.64
CA VAL A 311 9.56 -6.00 -15.79
C VAL A 311 10.50 -5.92 -14.59
N LEU A 312 10.90 -4.73 -14.17
CA LEU A 312 11.74 -4.53 -12.98
C LEU A 312 11.07 -5.06 -11.71
N ALA A 313 9.77 -4.81 -11.55
CA ALA A 313 8.99 -5.29 -10.41
C ALA A 313 8.89 -6.83 -10.40
N ILE A 314 8.77 -7.47 -11.56
CA ILE A 314 8.80 -8.93 -11.69
C ILE A 314 10.17 -9.48 -11.29
N CYS A 315 11.26 -8.93 -11.84
CA CYS A 315 12.62 -9.35 -11.50
C CYS A 315 12.90 -9.21 -10.00
N LYS A 316 12.54 -8.05 -9.42
CA LYS A 316 12.66 -7.80 -7.98
C LYS A 316 11.81 -8.76 -7.16
N GLY A 317 10.56 -9.00 -7.56
CA GLY A 317 9.64 -9.93 -6.90
C GLY A 317 10.18 -11.36 -6.87
N CYS A 318 10.71 -11.85 -8.00
CA CYS A 318 11.37 -13.17 -8.07
C CYS A 318 12.58 -13.26 -7.12
N LEU A 319 13.41 -12.21 -7.07
CA LEU A 319 14.58 -12.15 -6.18
C LEU A 319 14.17 -12.12 -4.70
N ASP A 320 13.16 -11.33 -4.36
CA ASP A 320 12.61 -11.23 -3.00
C ASP A 320 12.04 -12.57 -2.55
N ILE A 321 11.20 -13.22 -3.38
CA ILE A 321 10.65 -14.56 -3.10
C ILE A 321 11.78 -15.57 -2.90
N TYR A 322 12.81 -15.56 -3.75
CA TYR A 322 13.94 -16.48 -3.60
C TYR A 322 14.66 -16.28 -2.25
N ARG A 323 14.96 -15.03 -1.88
CA ARG A 323 15.63 -14.71 -0.61
C ARG A 323 14.79 -15.13 0.59
N GLU A 324 13.50 -14.84 0.56
CA GLU A 324 12.56 -15.17 1.63
C GLU A 324 12.35 -16.69 1.76
N LEU A 325 12.29 -17.43 0.64
CA LEU A 325 12.26 -18.90 0.63
C LEU A 325 13.53 -19.54 1.18
N VAL A 326 14.71 -18.97 0.88
CA VAL A 326 15.98 -19.44 1.43
C VAL A 326 16.04 -19.17 2.94
N ALA A 327 15.59 -18.00 3.39
CA ALA A 327 15.51 -17.68 4.81
C ALA A 327 14.56 -18.65 5.54
N TRP A 328 13.37 -18.88 5.00
CA TRP A 328 12.42 -19.84 5.55
C TRP A 328 13.01 -21.25 5.65
N ARG A 329 13.68 -21.74 4.60
CA ARG A 329 14.35 -23.05 4.63
C ARG A 329 15.43 -23.15 5.70
N ARG A 330 16.20 -22.09 5.94
CA ARG A 330 17.24 -22.07 7.00
C ARG A 330 16.63 -22.18 8.38
N GLU A 331 15.53 -21.48 8.65
CA GLU A 331 14.85 -21.57 9.94
C GLU A 331 14.27 -22.97 10.18
N VAL A 332 13.61 -23.57 9.17
CA VAL A 332 13.13 -24.96 9.26
C VAL A 332 14.27 -25.96 9.50
N ALA A 333 15.46 -25.72 8.93
CA ALA A 333 16.62 -26.58 9.12
C ALA A 333 17.24 -26.48 10.52
N LYS A 334 17.30 -25.29 11.12
CA LYS A 334 17.80 -25.10 12.49
C LYS A 334 16.95 -25.84 13.51
N GLU A 335 15.64 -25.85 13.33
CA GLU A 335 14.70 -26.52 14.23
C GLU A 335 14.83 -28.03 14.22
N LYS A 336 14.98 -28.63 13.04
CA LYS A 336 15.27 -30.08 12.94
C LYS A 336 16.53 -30.46 13.70
N LYS A 337 17.51 -29.56 13.77
CA LYS A 337 18.75 -29.76 14.53
C LYS A 337 18.51 -29.63 16.04
N GLY A 338 17.88 -28.55 16.49
CA GLY A 338 17.58 -28.34 17.91
C GLY A 338 16.71 -29.43 18.53
N ASN A 339 15.70 -29.92 17.78
CA ASN A 339 14.81 -30.99 18.26
C ASN A 339 15.51 -32.36 18.34
N ASN A 340 16.57 -32.59 17.55
CA ASN A 340 17.39 -33.81 17.65
C ASN A 340 18.37 -33.75 18.82
N ASP A 341 18.88 -32.57 19.16
CA ASP A 341 19.81 -32.38 20.29
C ASP A 341 19.07 -32.47 21.65
N GLU A 342 17.79 -32.04 21.71
CA GLU A 342 16.96 -32.10 22.93
C GLU A 342 16.50 -33.53 23.27
N VAL A 343 16.27 -34.38 22.27
CA VAL A 343 15.91 -35.81 22.44
C VAL A 343 17.10 -36.64 22.93
N GLN A 344 18.35 -36.20 22.75
CA GLN A 344 19.54 -36.91 23.24
C GLN A 344 19.92 -36.60 24.69
N MET A 345 19.27 -35.61 25.34
CA MET A 345 19.57 -35.23 26.74
C MET A 345 18.61 -35.81 27.79
N GLU A 346 17.66 -36.67 27.43
CA GLU A 346 16.81 -37.34 28.41
C GLU A 346 17.66 -38.33 29.24
N PRO A 347 17.89 -38.11 30.55
CA PRO A 347 18.78 -38.96 31.32
C PRO A 347 18.15 -40.34 31.46
N VAL A 348 18.90 -41.37 31.08
CA VAL A 348 18.62 -42.76 31.41
C VAL A 348 18.59 -42.87 32.93
N VAL A 349 17.39 -42.81 33.50
CA VAL A 349 17.16 -43.15 34.91
C VAL A 349 17.38 -44.65 35.03
N HIS A 350 18.59 -45.03 35.42
CA HIS A 350 18.89 -46.39 35.84
C HIS A 350 18.11 -46.65 37.14
N VAL A 351 17.09 -47.52 37.03
CA VAL A 351 16.35 -48.12 38.15
C VAL A 351 17.08 -49.38 38.59
#